data_AF-A0A8T3XXR3-F1
#
_entry.id   AF-A0A8T3XXR3-F1
#
_cell.length_a   1.000
_cell.length_b   1.000
_cell.length_c   1.000
_cell.angle_alpha   90.00
_cell.angle_beta   90.00
_cell.angle_gamma   90.00
#
_symmetry.space_group_name_H-M   'P 1'
#
loop_
_entity.id
_entity.type
_entity.pdbx_description
1 polymer ?
#
loop_
_entity_poly.entity_id
_entity_poly.type
_entity_poly.pdbx_seq_one_letter_code
_entity_poly.pdbx_strand_id
1 'polypeptide(L)'
;MQFKPIPQKDSMGCAVACVASILGISYKKSLKFFGIKKADKPNFYCRDIAKILNKKGFNYSYGKVIPKTEKYLKNSGTIVFIRRSKKFPFGHYLLKTKNGWMNSWINFPKIPIKAGFQKKLLGIPQWLIYKT
;
A
#
# COMPACT_ATOMS: atom_id res chain seq x y z
N MET A 1 12.65 -11.04 1.51
CA MET A 1 12.50 -9.75 2.22
C MET A 1 11.43 -9.89 3.30
N GLN A 2 11.74 -9.42 4.52
CA GLN A 2 10.78 -9.32 5.61
C GLN A 2 10.26 -7.87 5.65
N PHE A 3 8.96 -7.69 5.41
CA PHE A 3 8.31 -6.38 5.43
C PHE A 3 7.91 -6.02 6.87
N LYS A 4 8.25 -4.81 7.31
CA LYS A 4 7.83 -4.30 8.63
C LYS A 4 6.53 -3.50 8.51
N PRO A 5 5.60 -3.59 9.46
CA PRO A 5 4.38 -2.80 9.43
C PRO A 5 4.74 -1.32 9.66
N ILE A 6 4.36 -0.45 8.72
CA ILE A 6 4.61 1.00 8.81
C ILE A 6 3.27 1.72 9.04
N PRO A 7 3.07 2.40 10.18
CA PRO A 7 1.88 3.22 10.38
C PRO A 7 1.89 4.41 9.42
N GLN A 8 0.75 4.69 8.80
CA GLN A 8 0.59 5.96 8.08
C GLN A 8 0.58 7.11 9.09
N LYS A 9 1.10 8.27 8.67
CA LYS A 9 1.11 9.48 9.51
C LYS A 9 0.11 10.54 9.08
N ASP A 10 -0.29 10.49 7.80
CA ASP A 10 -1.25 11.42 7.21
C ASP A 10 -2.54 10.67 6.83
N SER A 11 -3.64 11.40 6.63
CA SER A 11 -4.98 10.82 6.44
C SER A 11 -5.09 9.92 5.19
N MET A 12 -4.34 10.21 4.14
CA MET A 12 -4.28 9.46 2.87
C MET A 12 -2.95 8.74 2.66
N GLY A 13 -2.17 8.56 3.73
CA GLY A 13 -0.79 8.04 3.70
C GLY A 13 -0.63 6.54 3.44
N CYS A 14 -1.68 5.78 3.14
CA CYS A 14 -1.61 4.32 3.04
C CYS A 14 -0.68 3.82 1.93
N ALA A 15 -0.63 4.51 0.78
CA ALA A 15 0.34 4.23 -0.29
C ALA A 15 1.79 4.49 0.16
N VAL A 16 2.02 5.62 0.84
CA VAL A 16 3.34 6.02 1.35
C VAL A 16 3.88 4.99 2.33
N ALA A 17 3.01 4.48 3.22
CA ALA A 17 3.34 3.43 4.17
C ALA A 17 3.68 2.09 3.49
N CYS A 18 2.94 1.70 2.45
CA CYS A 18 3.25 0.50 1.67
C CYS A 18 4.62 0.60 0.99
N VAL A 19 4.92 1.73 0.33
CA VAL A 19 6.23 1.98 -0.29
C VAL A 19 7.34 2.00 0.75
N ALA A 20 7.11 2.63 1.91
CA ALA A 20 8.08 2.65 3.01
C ALA A 20 8.43 1.24 3.48
N SER A 21 7.42 0.37 3.63
CA SER A 21 7.60 -1.02 4.04
C SER A 21 8.37 -1.83 2.99
N ILE A 22 8.06 -1.67 1.70
CA ILE A 22 8.79 -2.34 0.60
C ILE A 22 10.25 -1.95 0.58
N LEU A 23 10.53 -0.64 0.70
CA LEU A 23 11.88 -0.10 0.63
C LEU A 23 12.68 -0.27 1.94
N GLY A 24 12.05 -0.75 3.02
CA GLY A 24 12.71 -0.88 4.33
C GLY A 24 13.10 0.46 4.96
N ILE A 25 12.34 1.53 4.68
CA ILE A 25 12.63 2.90 5.16
C ILE A 25 11.50 3.45 6.03
N SER A 26 11.72 4.61 6.65
CA SER A 26 10.68 5.30 7.42
C SER A 26 9.62 5.93 6.52
N TYR A 27 8.41 6.10 7.06
CA TYR A 27 7.31 6.83 6.40
C TYR A 27 7.76 8.20 5.88
N LYS A 28 8.49 8.98 6.71
CA LYS A 28 8.98 10.32 6.36
C LYS A 28 9.97 10.28 5.18
N LYS A 29 10.81 9.25 5.08
CA LYS A 29 11.71 9.08 3.92
C LYS A 29 10.92 8.72 2.66
N SER A 30 9.95 7.81 2.77
CA SER A 30 9.07 7.42 1.65
C SER A 30 8.27 8.61 1.11
N LEU A 31 7.71 9.45 1.99
CA LEU A 31 6.91 10.63 1.61
C LEU A 31 7.66 11.58 0.67
N LYS A 32 8.97 11.75 0.85
CA LYS A 32 9.80 12.58 -0.03
C LYS A 32 9.80 12.09 -1.48
N PHE A 33 9.65 10.78 -1.72
CA PHE A 33 9.61 10.23 -3.08
C PHE A 33 8.32 10.52 -3.83
N PHE A 34 7.25 10.85 -3.10
CA PHE A 34 5.99 11.31 -3.67
C PHE A 34 6.01 12.82 -3.98
N GLY A 35 7.08 13.55 -3.65
CA GLY A 35 7.20 14.98 -3.95
C GLY A 35 6.26 15.88 -3.14
N ILE A 36 5.73 15.39 -2.02
CA ILE A 36 4.74 16.10 -1.20
C ILE A 36 5.21 16.27 0.24
N LYS A 37 4.68 17.29 0.92
CA LYS A 37 4.97 17.55 2.34
C LYS A 37 4.06 16.76 3.29
N LYS A 38 2.81 16.50 2.88
CA LYS A 38 1.80 15.73 3.62
C LYS A 38 0.90 14.96 2.67
N ALA A 39 0.55 13.73 3.03
CA ALA A 39 -0.39 12.90 2.30
C ALA A 39 -1.83 13.05 2.83
N ASP A 40 -2.39 14.27 2.74
CA ASP A 40 -3.74 14.57 3.27
C ASP A 40 -4.85 14.57 2.20
N LYS A 41 -4.45 14.55 0.92
CA LYS A 41 -5.38 14.53 -0.23
C LYS A 41 -5.36 13.14 -0.87
N PRO A 42 -6.53 12.62 -1.31
CA PRO A 42 -6.53 11.46 -2.21
C PRO A 42 -5.78 11.88 -3.49
N ASN A 43 -4.94 10.99 -4.05
CA ASN A 43 -4.34 11.03 -5.41
C ASN A 43 -3.05 10.19 -5.58
N PHE A 44 -2.85 9.15 -4.77
CA PHE A 44 -1.75 8.21 -5.05
C PHE A 44 -2.20 7.22 -6.12
N TYR A 45 -1.85 7.46 -7.38
CA TYR A 45 -2.17 6.55 -8.47
C TYR A 45 -1.21 5.35 -8.49
N CYS A 46 -1.71 4.18 -8.88
CA CYS A 46 -0.90 2.96 -8.97
C CYS A 46 0.32 3.13 -9.90
N ARG A 47 0.16 3.90 -10.98
CA ARG A 47 1.25 4.27 -11.90
C ARG A 47 2.39 4.99 -11.19
N ASP A 48 2.06 5.96 -10.32
CA ASP A 48 3.07 6.76 -9.63
C ASP A 48 3.80 5.93 -8.57
N ILE A 49 3.06 5.06 -7.88
CA ILE A 49 3.64 4.11 -6.91
C ILE A 49 4.62 3.16 -7.61
N ALA A 50 4.22 2.55 -8.73
CA ALA A 50 5.09 1.68 -9.51
C ALA A 50 6.33 2.44 -10.02
N LYS A 51 6.15 3.66 -10.56
CA LYS A 51 7.25 4.52 -11.00
C LYS A 51 8.24 4.85 -9.88
N ILE A 52 7.76 5.13 -8.67
CA ILE A 52 8.60 5.37 -7.49
C ILE A 52 9.43 4.12 -7.16
N LEU A 53 8.80 2.94 -7.11
CA LEU A 53 9.50 1.69 -6.83
C LEU A 53 10.55 1.38 -7.91
N ASN A 54 10.22 1.61 -9.18
CA ASN A 54 11.13 1.39 -10.31
C ASN A 54 12.34 2.33 -10.27
N LYS A 55 12.14 3.60 -9.93
CA LYS A 55 13.24 4.55 -9.67
C LYS A 55 14.16 4.15 -8.51
N LYS A 56 13.76 3.16 -7.69
CA LYS A 56 14.56 2.61 -6.58
C LYS A 56 15.16 1.24 -6.90
N GLY A 57 15.18 0.84 -8.18
CA GLY A 57 15.82 -0.39 -8.64
C GLY A 57 14.96 -1.64 -8.46
N PHE A 58 13.65 -1.50 -8.22
CA PHE A 58 12.72 -2.62 -8.22
C PHE A 58 12.04 -2.75 -9.59
N ASN A 59 11.57 -3.95 -9.94
CA ASN A 59 10.80 -4.16 -11.17
C ASN A 59 9.33 -4.35 -10.81
N TYR A 60 8.55 -3.28 -10.90
CA TYR A 60 7.11 -3.28 -10.62
C TYR A 60 6.29 -2.84 -11.83
N SER A 61 5.17 -3.52 -12.01
CA SER A 61 4.07 -3.14 -12.90
C SER A 61 2.80 -2.89 -12.09
N TYR A 62 1.78 -2.35 -12.74
CA TYR A 62 0.46 -2.14 -12.15
C TYR A 62 -0.65 -2.53 -13.12
N GLY A 63 -1.81 -2.92 -12.60
CA GLY A 63 -2.95 -3.30 -13.42
C GLY A 63 -4.22 -3.51 -12.61
N LYS A 64 -5.36 -3.65 -13.32
CA LYS A 64 -6.62 -4.04 -12.70
C LYS A 64 -6.53 -5.47 -12.17
N VAL A 65 -7.31 -5.77 -11.13
CA VAL A 65 -7.52 -7.13 -10.66
C VAL A 65 -8.52 -7.79 -11.60
N ILE A 66 -8.01 -8.71 -12.43
CA ILE A 66 -8.76 -9.54 -13.39
C ILE A 66 -8.21 -10.96 -13.31
N PRO A 67 -8.88 -12.00 -13.85
CA PRO A 67 -8.42 -13.39 -13.72
C PRO A 67 -6.94 -13.62 -14.08
N LYS A 68 -6.44 -12.93 -15.12
CA LYS A 68 -5.03 -13.01 -15.56
C LYS A 68 -4.03 -12.46 -14.53
N THR A 69 -4.42 -11.46 -13.75
CA THR A 69 -3.54 -10.73 -12.80
C THR A 69 -3.80 -11.09 -11.35
N GLU A 70 -4.93 -11.73 -11.03
CA GLU A 70 -5.34 -12.08 -9.67
C GLU A 70 -4.31 -12.94 -8.94
N LYS A 71 -3.60 -13.81 -9.67
CA LYS A 71 -2.50 -14.62 -9.12
C LYS A 71 -1.46 -13.80 -8.34
N TYR A 72 -1.22 -12.54 -8.75
CA TYR A 72 -0.25 -11.66 -8.09
C TYR A 72 -0.67 -11.20 -6.69
N LEU A 73 -1.95 -11.31 -6.32
CA LEU A 73 -2.42 -10.99 -4.96
C LEU A 73 -1.82 -11.92 -3.89
N LYS A 74 -1.37 -13.11 -4.28
CA LYS A 74 -0.72 -14.06 -3.38
C LYS A 74 0.75 -13.72 -3.14
N ASN A 75 1.36 -12.93 -4.01
CA ASN A 75 2.80 -12.67 -4.00
C ASN A 75 3.17 -11.64 -2.93
N SER A 76 4.15 -11.97 -2.09
CA SER A 76 4.72 -11.02 -1.14
C SER A 76 5.38 -9.87 -1.87
N GLY A 77 5.07 -8.64 -1.46
CA GLY A 77 5.52 -7.41 -2.10
C GLY A 77 4.48 -6.76 -3.02
N THR A 78 3.35 -7.42 -3.28
CA THR A 78 2.24 -6.85 -4.03
C THR A 78 1.49 -5.82 -3.20
N ILE A 79 1.34 -4.59 -3.69
CA ILE A 79 0.41 -3.61 -3.13
C ILE A 79 -0.93 -3.78 -3.83
N VAL A 80 -2.03 -3.74 -3.09
CA VAL A 80 -3.39 -3.75 -3.62
C VAL A 80 -4.13 -2.49 -3.21
N PHE A 81 -4.88 -1.91 -4.14
CA PHE A 81 -5.88 -0.90 -3.85
C PHE A 81 -7.25 -1.55 -3.77
N ILE A 82 -7.93 -1.37 -2.64
CA ILE A 82 -9.29 -1.86 -2.44
C ILE A 82 -10.31 -0.76 -2.71
N ARG A 83 -11.47 -1.14 -3.24
CA ARG A 83 -12.56 -0.22 -3.59
C ARG A 83 -13.02 0.58 -2.38
N ARG A 84 -13.52 1.78 -2.67
CA ARG A 84 -14.32 2.60 -1.75
C ARG A 84 -15.44 1.77 -1.12
N SER A 85 -15.65 1.96 0.19
CA SER A 85 -16.69 1.30 0.98
C SER A 85 -17.11 2.19 2.15
N LYS A 86 -18.17 1.83 2.90
CA LYS A 86 -18.56 2.55 4.12
C LYS A 86 -17.39 2.70 5.12
N LYS A 87 -16.55 1.67 5.24
CA LYS A 87 -15.37 1.68 6.12
C LYS A 87 -14.21 2.48 5.54
N PHE A 88 -14.00 2.42 4.23
CA PHE A 88 -12.90 3.09 3.53
C PHE A 88 -13.47 4.02 2.44
N PRO A 89 -13.91 5.24 2.79
CA PRO A 89 -14.63 6.11 1.85
C PRO A 89 -13.78 6.58 0.67
N PHE A 90 -12.44 6.47 0.74
CA PHE A 90 -11.50 6.81 -0.35
C PHE A 90 -10.80 5.59 -0.95
N GLY A 91 -11.24 4.38 -0.58
CA GLY A 91 -10.47 3.16 -0.82
C GLY A 91 -9.28 3.07 0.14
N HIS A 92 -8.45 2.04 -0.03
CA HIS A 92 -7.31 1.82 0.86
C HIS A 92 -6.21 1.01 0.16
N TYR A 93 -4.96 1.32 0.49
CA TYR A 93 -3.81 0.53 0.02
C TYR A 93 -3.38 -0.45 1.10
N LEU A 94 -3.15 -1.71 0.71
CA LEU A 94 -2.58 -2.75 1.56
C LEU A 94 -1.41 -3.43 0.88
N LEU A 95 -0.43 -3.89 1.65
CA LEU A 95 0.74 -4.60 1.13
C LEU A 95 0.64 -6.09 1.48
N LYS A 96 0.74 -6.98 0.50
CA LYS A 96 0.85 -8.42 0.72
C LYS A 96 2.24 -8.75 1.28
N THR A 97 2.27 -9.50 2.38
CA THR A 97 3.47 -9.99 3.03
C THR A 97 3.35 -11.48 3.36
N LYS A 98 4.44 -12.09 3.81
CA LYS A 98 4.44 -13.46 4.34
C LYS A 98 3.52 -13.62 5.57
N ASN A 99 3.35 -12.55 6.36
CA ASN A 99 2.52 -12.56 7.57
C ASN A 99 1.04 -12.19 7.31
N GLY A 100 0.65 -12.04 6.04
CA GLY A 100 -0.68 -11.55 5.65
C GLY A 100 -0.62 -10.18 5.00
N TRP A 101 -1.72 -9.45 5.05
CA TRP A 101 -1.84 -8.10 4.52
C TRP A 101 -1.40 -7.09 5.56
N MET A 102 -0.38 -6.28 5.25
CA MET A 102 -0.04 -5.11 6.04
C MET A 102 -1.10 -4.04 5.82
N ASN A 103 -1.72 -3.61 6.92
CA ASN A 103 -2.61 -2.47 6.97
C ASN A 103 -1.91 -1.33 7.72
N SER A 104 -1.74 -0.17 7.07
CA SER A 104 -1.10 1.01 7.65
C SER A 104 -1.92 1.69 8.74
N TRP A 105 -3.21 1.32 8.89
CA TRP A 105 -4.12 1.80 9.93
C TRP A 105 -5.06 0.66 10.36
N ILE A 106 -4.51 -0.34 11.04
CA ILE A 106 -5.25 -1.56 11.42
C ILE A 106 -6.36 -1.27 12.45
N ASN A 107 -6.17 -0.25 13.29
CA ASN A 107 -7.13 0.18 14.30
C ASN A 107 -8.05 1.32 13.83
N PHE A 108 -8.21 1.54 12.52
CA PHE A 108 -9.06 2.61 11.98
C PHE A 108 -10.49 2.60 12.57
N PRO A 109 -11.05 3.76 12.99
CA PRO A 109 -10.49 5.13 12.91
C PRO A 109 -9.73 5.60 14.17
N LYS A 110 -9.33 4.70 15.08
CA LYS A 110 -8.73 5.06 16.37
C LYS A 110 -7.34 5.71 16.22
N ILE A 111 -7.05 6.63 17.13
CA ILE A 111 -5.77 7.32 17.31
C ILE A 111 -5.20 6.92 18.70
N PRO A 112 -3.89 6.67 18.87
CA PRO A 112 -2.83 6.76 17.87
C PRO A 112 -2.97 5.69 16.77
N ILE A 113 -2.57 6.05 15.54
CA ILE A 113 -2.60 5.15 14.38
C ILE A 113 -1.62 3.99 14.60
N LYS A 114 -2.10 2.76 14.45
CA LYS A 114 -1.29 1.55 14.52
C LYS A 114 -1.28 0.84 13.17
N ALA A 115 -0.12 0.38 12.73
CA ALA A 115 -0.01 -0.57 11.63
C ALA A 115 0.08 -1.99 12.17
N GLY A 116 -0.35 -2.95 11.35
CA GLY A 116 -0.27 -4.36 11.69
C GLY A 116 -0.52 -5.26 10.49
N PHE A 117 -0.53 -6.56 10.76
CA PHE A 117 -0.85 -7.58 9.78
C PHE A 117 -2.23 -8.16 10.05
N GLN A 118 -2.92 -8.49 8.97
CA GLN A 118 -4.19 -9.20 9.02
C GLN A 118 -4.20 -10.33 7.98
N LYS A 119 -4.72 -11.50 8.36
CA LYS A 119 -4.68 -12.70 7.51
C LYS A 119 -5.51 -12.53 6.23
N LYS A 120 -6.69 -11.92 6.34
CA LYS A 120 -7.64 -11.72 5.24
C LYS A 120 -7.47 -10.34 4.60
N LEU A 121 -7.69 -10.26 3.29
CA LEU A 121 -7.77 -8.98 2.60
C LEU A 121 -9.06 -8.26 3.05
N LEU A 122 -8.97 -6.96 3.33
CA LEU A 122 -10.15 -6.16 3.62
C LEU A 122 -10.73 -5.64 2.31
N GLY A 123 -12.03 -5.76 2.11
CA GLY A 123 -12.72 -5.18 0.95
C GLY A 123 -12.39 -5.85 -0.39
N ILE A 124 -12.87 -5.23 -1.46
CA ILE A 124 -12.79 -5.78 -2.82
C ILE A 124 -11.56 -5.18 -3.52
N PRO A 125 -10.57 -6.00 -3.94
CA PRO A 125 -9.41 -5.51 -4.67
C PRO A 125 -9.81 -5.00 -6.06
N GLN A 126 -9.30 -3.82 -6.46
CA GLN A 126 -9.55 -3.25 -7.78
C GLN A 126 -8.29 -3.13 -8.62
N TRP A 127 -7.19 -2.74 -7.99
CA TRP A 127 -5.90 -2.55 -8.65
C TRP A 127 -4.80 -3.19 -7.84
N LEU A 128 -3.76 -3.62 -8.54
CA LEU A 128 -2.58 -4.21 -7.94
C LEU A 128 -1.32 -3.59 -8.54
N ILE A 129 -0.28 -3.48 -7.71
CA ILE A 129 1.08 -3.04 -8.05
C ILE A 129 1.98 -4.18 -7.62
N TYR A 130 2.60 -4.86 -8.58
CA TYR A 130 3.19 -6.18 -8.40
C TYR A 130 4.55 -6.27 -9.08
N LYS A 131 5.40 -7.16 -8.58
CA LYS A 131 6.70 -7.42 -9.20
C LYS A 131 6.55 -8.18 -10.51
N THR A 132 7.36 -7.80 -11.50
CA THR A 132 7.53 -8.50 -12.78
C THR A 132 8.90 -9.13 -12.88
#